data_AF-A0A101JYN4-F1
#
_entry.id   AF-A0A101JYN4-F1
#
_cell.length_a   1.000
_cell.length_b   1.000
_cell.length_c   1.000
_cell.angle_alpha   90.00
_cell.angle_beta   90.00
_cell.angle_gamma   90.00
#
_symmetry.space_group_name_H-M   'P 1'
#
loop_
_entity.id
_entity.type
_entity.pdbx_description
1 polymer ?
#
loop_
_entity_poly.entity_id
_entity_poly.type
_entity_poly.pdbx_seq_one_letter_code
_entity_poly.pdbx_strand_id
1 'polypeptide(L)' 'MSEIVSSPQARRRKLVVGLAVGGGLLLLAGANWHLVHVAISSQPDCVPHLRRGEGEGRPGAYSAARSACR' A
#
# COMPACT_ATOMS: atom_id res chain seq x y z
N MET A 1 -16.16 -8.03 46.72
CA MET A 1 -14.99 -7.48 46.01
C MET A 1 -14.10 -8.66 45.60
N SER A 2 -14.28 -9.18 44.38
CA SER A 2 -13.48 -10.33 43.91
C SER A 2 -12.16 -9.82 43.37
N GLU A 3 -11.12 -9.98 44.18
CA GLU A 3 -9.76 -9.65 43.77
C GLU A 3 -9.40 -10.44 42.51
N ILE A 4 -9.07 -9.70 41.48
CA ILE A 4 -8.50 -10.20 40.23
C ILE A 4 -7.07 -10.63 40.57
N VAL A 5 -6.91 -11.77 41.24
CA VAL A 5 -5.59 -12.40 41.41
C VAL A 5 -5.18 -12.88 40.03
N SER A 6 -4.65 -11.95 39.23
CA SER A 6 -4.10 -12.22 37.92
C SER A 6 -2.83 -13.01 38.14
N SER A 7 -2.86 -14.32 37.85
CA SER A 7 -1.66 -15.13 37.96
C SER A 7 -0.55 -14.52 37.10
N PRO A 8 0.71 -14.45 37.59
CA PRO A 8 1.82 -13.86 36.84
C PRO A 8 1.96 -14.47 35.44
N GLN A 9 1.64 -15.77 35.32
CA GLN A 9 1.66 -16.52 34.09
C GLN A 9 0.52 -16.14 33.13
N ALA A 10 -0.70 -15.88 33.62
CA ALA A 10 -1.80 -15.35 32.81
C ALA A 10 -1.49 -13.94 32.31
N ARG A 11 -0.90 -13.08 33.15
CA ARG A 11 -0.47 -11.73 32.75
C ARG A 11 0.61 -11.77 31.67
N ARG A 12 1.62 -12.64 31.82
CA ARG A 12 2.68 -12.83 30.82
C ARG A 12 2.13 -13.33 29.48
N ARG A 13 1.21 -14.30 29.50
CA ARG A 13 0.54 -14.78 28.27
C ARG A 13 -0.24 -13.66 27.58
N LYS A 14 -1.02 -12.87 28.33
CA LYS A 14 -1.77 -11.73 27.79
C LYS A 14 -0.85 -10.68 27.18
N LEU A 15 0.29 -10.38 27.81
CA LEU A 15 1.30 -9.46 27.26
C LEU A 15 1.91 -10.00 25.97
N VAL A 16 2.29 -11.28 25.93
CA VAL A 16 2.86 -11.90 24.71
C VAL A 16 1.85 -11.87 23.56
N VAL A 17 0.59 -12.24 23.82
CA VAL A 17 -0.47 -12.17 22.81
C VAL A 17 -0.71 -10.73 22.36
N GLY A 18 -0.78 -9.78 23.30
CA GLY A 18 -0.93 -8.37 22.98
C GLY A 18 0.20 -7.83 22.10
N LEU A 19 1.46 -8.20 22.40
CA LEU A 19 2.61 -7.82 21.59
C LEU A 19 2.60 -8.49 20.22
N ALA A 20 2.20 -9.76 20.12
CA ALA A 20 2.11 -10.46 18.84
C ALA A 20 1.03 -9.83 17.94
N VAL A 21 -0.16 -9.55 18.50
CA VAL A 21 -1.25 -8.90 17.77
C VAL A 21 -0.87 -7.47 17.39
N GLY A 22 -0.39 -6.68 18.34
CA GLY A 22 0.03 -5.29 18.09
C GLY A 22 1.15 -5.19 17.07
N GLY A 23 2.16 -6.07 17.17
CA GLY A 23 3.24 -6.19 16.19
C GLY A 23 2.72 -6.57 14.81
N GLY A 24 1.83 -7.55 14.71
CA GLY A 24 1.20 -7.94 13.44
C GLY A 24 0.42 -6.80 12.79
N LEU A 25 -0.36 -6.05 13.56
CA LEU A 25 -1.11 -4.89 13.07
C LEU A 25 -0.19 -3.77 12.57
N LEU A 26 0.89 -3.47 13.32
CA LEU A 26 1.89 -2.47 12.91
C LEU A 26 2.60 -2.87 11.61
N LEU A 27 2.98 -4.15 11.48
CA LEU A 27 3.59 -4.68 10.26
C LEU A 27 2.65 -4.56 9.06
N LEU A 28 1.39 -4.97 9.22
CA LEU A 28 0.38 -4.87 8.17
C LEU A 28 0.14 -3.42 7.74
N ALA A 29 0.02 -2.51 8.71
CA ALA A 29 -0.17 -1.09 8.44
C ALA A 29 1.03 -0.49 7.70
N GLY A 30 2.27 -0.78 8.15
CA GLY A 30 3.49 -0.32 7.50
C GLY A 30 3.64 -0.83 6.07
N ALA A 31 3.35 -2.12 5.84
CA ALA A 31 3.39 -2.70 4.50
C ALA A 31 2.39 -2.02 3.55
N ASN A 32 1.14 -1.82 3.97
CA ASN A 32 0.14 -1.14 3.15
C ASN A 32 0.47 0.34 2.93
N TRP A 33 0.99 1.04 3.95
CA TRP A 33 1.45 2.41 3.81
C TRP A 33 2.55 2.54 2.75
N HIS A 34 3.52 1.61 2.75
CA HIS A 34 4.57 1.57 1.75
C HIS A 34 4.01 1.39 0.33
N LEU A 35 3.03 0.51 0.14
CA LEU A 35 2.38 0.31 -1.16
C LEU A 35 1.68 1.58 -1.65
N VAL A 36 0.95 2.27 -0.77
CA VAL A 36 0.30 3.56 -1.09
C VAL A 36 1.35 4.61 -1.46
N HIS A 37 2.45 4.69 -0.70
CA HIS A 37 3.54 5.60 -1.01
C HIS A 37 4.15 5.32 -2.38
N VAL A 38 4.45 4.05 -2.70
CA VAL A 38 4.96 3.64 -4.01
C VAL A 38 3.98 4.01 -5.12
N ALA A 39 2.68 3.74 -4.94
CA ALA A 39 1.67 4.04 -5.94
C ALA A 39 1.57 5.55 -6.28
N ILE A 40 1.81 6.43 -5.30
CA ILE A 40 1.74 7.89 -5.49
C ILE A 40 3.09 8.47 -5.94
N SER A 41 4.21 7.93 -5.44
CA SER A 41 5.56 8.44 -5.72
C SER A 41 6.17 7.94 -7.02
N SER A 42 5.68 6.81 -7.53
CA SER A 42 5.98 6.36 -8.89
C SER A 42 5.38 7.39 -9.82
N GLN A 43 6.15 8.40 -10.24
CA GLN A 43 5.78 9.26 -11.35
C GLN A 43 5.38 8.31 -12.50
N PRO A 44 4.08 8.22 -12.85
CA PRO A 44 3.73 7.56 -14.09
C PRO A 44 4.19 8.59 -15.11
N ASP A 45 5.46 8.53 -15.52
CA ASP A 45 6.00 9.46 -16.50
C ASP A 45 4.94 9.56 -17.60
N CYS A 46 4.33 10.74 -17.71
CA CYS A 46 3.39 11.03 -18.77
C CYS A 46 4.26 11.24 -20.01
N VAL A 47 4.88 10.15 -20.45
CA VAL A 47 5.66 10.12 -21.69
C VAL A 47 4.71 10.62 -22.77
N PRO A 48 5.16 11.52 -23.65
CA PRO A 48 4.33 12.06 -24.72
C PRO A 48 3.98 10.96 -25.72
N HIS A 49 3.02 10.12 -25.36
CA HIS A 49 2.37 9.20 -26.26
C HIS A 49 1.33 10.00 -27.05
N LEU A 50 1.35 9.84 -28.37
CA LEU A 50 0.37 10.45 -29.26
C LEU A 50 -1.04 10.04 -28.80
N ARG A 51 -1.91 11.01 -28.53
CA ARG A 51 -3.33 10.76 -28.27
C ARG A 51 -3.92 10.07 -29.50
N ARG A 52 -5.03 9.37 -29.28
CA ARG A 52 -5.81 8.76 -30.36
C ARG A 52 -6.14 9.84 -31.39
N GLY A 53 -5.63 9.70 -32.62
CA GLY A 53 -5.81 10.63 -33.73
C GLY A 53 -4.61 11.52 -34.06
N GLU A 54 -3.66 11.73 -33.14
CA GLU A 54 -2.47 12.58 -33.42
C GLU A 54 -1.42 11.88 -34.31
N GLY A 55 -1.47 10.56 -34.41
CA GLY A 55 -0.58 9.75 -35.26
C GLY A 55 -1.17 9.37 -36.62
N GLU A 56 -2.39 9.80 -36.95
CA GLU A 56 -3.09 9.35 -38.15
C GLU A 56 -2.32 9.77 -39.42
N GLY A 57 -1.91 8.78 -40.22
CA GLY A 57 -1.15 9.00 -41.45
C GLY A 57 0.37 9.10 -41.29
N ARG A 58 0.94 8.98 -40.09
CA ARG A 58 2.40 8.95 -39.88
C ARG A 58 2.91 7.51 -39.73
N PRO A 59 3.74 6.98 -40.65
CA PRO A 59 4.30 5.63 -40.51
C PRO A 59 5.11 5.51 -39.23
N GLY A 60 4.82 4.49 -38.40
CA GLY A 60 5.49 4.26 -37.11
C GLY A 60 4.91 5.01 -35.91
N ALA A 61 3.81 5.76 -36.08
CA ALA A 61 3.10 6.40 -34.98
C ALA A 61 2.06 5.46 -34.37
N TYR A 62 2.30 4.98 -33.15
CA TYR A 62 1.37 4.15 -32.39
C TYR A 62 0.73 4.96 -31.26
N SER A 63 -0.60 5.06 -31.25
CA SER A 63 -1.32 5.64 -30.10
C SER A 63 -1.39 4.62 -28.97
N ALA A 64 -0.81 4.96 -27.82
CA ALA A 64 -0.94 4.16 -26.61
C ALA A 64 -2.33 4.30 -25.98
N ALA A 65 -2.71 3.34 -25.14
CA ALA A 65 -3.87 3.48 -24.27
C ALA A 65 -3.75 4.75 -23.40
N ARG A 66 -4.88 5.39 -23.11
CA ARG A 66 -4.92 6.66 -22.36
C ARG A 66 -4.29 6.46 -20.98
N SER A 67 -3.14 7.08 -20.72
CA SER A 67 -2.55 7.16 -19.39
C SER A 67 -3.47 7.98 -18.48
N ALA A 68 -3.50 7.64 -17.18
CA ALA A 68 -4.31 8.31 -16.15
C ALA A 68 -3.74 9.69 -15.74
N CYS A 69 -3.06 10.36 -16.66
CA CYS A 69 -2.54 11.71 -16.46
C CYS A 69 -3.71 12.68 -16.32
N ARG A 70 -3.66 13.50 -15.27
CA ARG A 70 -4.62 14.58 -15.03
C ARG A 70 -4.39 15.73 -16.00
#